data_AF-A0A9D9JNE3-F1
#
_entry.id   AF-A0A9D9JNE3-F1
#
_cell.length_a   1.000
_cell.length_b   1.000
_cell.length_c   1.000
_cell.angle_alpha   90.00
_cell.angle_beta   90.00
_cell.angle_gamma   90.00
#
_symmetry.space_group_name_H-M   'P 1'
#
loop_
_entity.id
_entity.type
_entity.pdbx_description
1 polymer ?
#
loop_
_entity_poly.entity_id
_entity_poly.type
_entity_poly.pdbx_seq_one_letter_code
_entity_poly.pdbx_strand_id
1 'polypeptide(L)'
;MLLGLLGRELTQGWDAAPFQPTQPIAGCTYFPETGHNLCGGFRAYWERFGGVAIYGFPISEEFQEVNPDTGLVYTVQYFERQRFEWHPGEWPERYDIVLGRLGVQLVGPLPIPEFPCPVGNESFCRFVHTIDTILESRDTERFLDYVVFEPYTCWGDEGWTVPFRHVTVNPAAWSPATGQVC
;
A
#
# COMPACT_ATOMS: atom_id res chain seq x y z
N MET A 1 -15.51 -1.41 2.86
CA MET A 1 -14.19 -1.09 3.45
C MET A 1 -13.68 0.15 2.75
N LEU A 2 -13.44 1.24 3.49
CA LEU A 2 -12.84 2.44 2.91
C LEU A 2 -11.32 2.22 2.84
N LEU A 3 -10.70 2.43 1.68
CA LEU A 3 -9.24 2.46 1.57
C LEU A 3 -8.69 3.62 2.41
N GLY A 4 -7.58 3.40 3.12
CA GLY A 4 -6.92 4.42 3.97
C GLY A 4 -6.46 5.64 3.18
N LEU A 5 -6.44 6.82 3.82
CA LEU A 5 -6.14 8.11 3.21
C LEU A 5 -4.65 8.46 3.33
N LEU A 6 -3.77 7.53 2.96
CA LEU A 6 -2.33 7.64 3.20
C LEU A 6 -1.71 8.91 2.59
N GLY A 7 -2.28 9.41 1.48
CA GLY A 7 -1.84 10.68 0.91
C GLY A 7 -2.13 11.85 1.84
N ARG A 8 -3.36 11.95 2.37
CA ARG A 8 -3.71 13.00 3.34
C ARG A 8 -2.93 12.88 4.65
N GLU A 9 -2.71 11.65 5.12
CA GLU A 9 -1.98 11.40 6.36
C GLU A 9 -0.52 11.86 6.24
N LEU A 10 0.14 11.54 5.13
CA LEU A 10 1.55 11.92 4.92
C LEU A 10 1.72 13.43 4.77
N THR A 11 0.80 14.09 4.08
CA THR A 11 0.88 15.52 3.78
C THR A 11 0.20 16.39 4.84
N GLN A 12 -0.16 15.81 5.99
CA GLN A 12 -0.85 16.55 7.05
C GLN A 12 0.03 17.70 7.56
N GLY A 13 -0.48 18.92 7.47
CA GLY A 13 0.21 20.12 7.92
C GLY A 13 1.22 20.70 6.93
N TRP A 14 1.34 20.13 5.72
CA TRP A 14 2.12 20.75 4.65
C TRP A 14 1.39 22.00 4.15
N ASP A 15 2.10 23.12 4.09
CA ASP A 15 1.56 24.43 3.70
C ASP A 15 2.15 24.95 2.38
N ALA A 16 3.00 24.16 1.72
CA ALA A 16 3.64 24.50 0.47
C ALA A 16 2.63 24.82 -0.64
N ALA A 17 3.01 25.71 -1.57
CA ALA A 17 2.13 26.22 -2.63
C ALA A 17 1.36 25.14 -3.42
N PRO A 18 1.92 23.98 -3.78
CA PRO A 18 1.17 22.94 -4.50
C PRO A 18 -0.02 22.38 -3.71
N PHE A 19 0.00 22.43 -2.37
CA PHE A 19 -1.06 21.91 -1.50
C PHE A 19 -2.14 22.94 -1.17
N GLN A 20 -2.02 24.16 -1.72
CA GLN A 20 -3.03 25.20 -1.56
C GLN A 20 -4.08 25.08 -2.68
N PRO A 21 -5.37 25.29 -2.38
CA PRO A 21 -6.41 25.34 -3.40
C PRO A 21 -6.09 26.35 -4.51
N THR A 22 -6.38 25.98 -5.75
CA THR A 22 -6.14 26.80 -6.93
C THR A 22 -7.45 27.11 -7.67
N GLN A 23 -7.37 28.00 -8.66
CA GLN A 23 -8.48 28.28 -9.56
C GLN A 23 -8.58 27.18 -10.64
N PRO A 24 -9.78 26.94 -11.21
CA PRO A 24 -9.93 26.00 -12.32
C PRO A 24 -9.04 26.35 -13.52
N ILE A 25 -8.33 25.36 -14.05
CA ILE A 25 -7.44 25.51 -15.20
C ILE A 25 -8.12 24.95 -16.45
N ALA A 26 -8.11 25.73 -17.53
CA ALA A 26 -8.67 25.30 -18.82
C ALA A 26 -7.97 24.04 -19.35
N GLY A 27 -8.75 23.02 -19.72
CA GLY A 27 -8.23 21.75 -20.22
C GLY A 27 -7.95 20.70 -19.13
N CYS A 28 -8.05 21.07 -17.85
CA CYS A 28 -7.95 20.17 -16.71
C CYS A 28 -9.33 19.84 -16.13
N THR A 29 -9.38 18.81 -15.29
CA THR A 29 -10.56 18.52 -14.46
C THR A 29 -10.35 19.17 -13.10
N TYR A 30 -11.23 20.11 -12.74
CA TYR A 30 -11.19 20.78 -11.45
C TYR A 30 -12.10 20.07 -10.45
N PHE A 31 -11.59 19.81 -9.24
CA PHE A 31 -12.33 19.17 -8.15
C PHE A 31 -12.64 20.18 -7.05
N PRO A 32 -13.88 20.73 -6.99
CA PRO A 32 -14.24 21.73 -5.97
C PRO A 32 -14.20 21.17 -4.54
N GLU A 33 -14.25 19.85 -4.35
CA GLU A 33 -14.18 19.18 -3.05
C GLU A 33 -12.85 19.42 -2.34
N THR A 34 -11.77 19.56 -3.10
CA THR A 34 -10.41 19.78 -2.58
C THR A 34 -9.78 21.07 -3.11
N GLY A 35 -10.34 21.66 -4.15
CA GLY A 35 -9.87 22.88 -4.77
C GLY A 35 -8.67 22.68 -5.70
N HIS A 36 -8.47 21.48 -6.24
CA HIS A 36 -7.30 21.13 -7.05
C HIS A 36 -7.64 20.71 -8.47
N ASN A 37 -6.68 20.89 -9.37
CA ASN A 37 -6.78 20.50 -10.77
C ASN A 37 -6.08 19.15 -11.03
N LEU A 38 -6.62 18.39 -11.98
CA LEU A 38 -6.00 17.17 -12.49
C LEU A 38 -5.89 17.27 -14.01
N CYS A 39 -4.67 17.18 -14.52
CA CYS A 39 -4.34 17.50 -15.90
C CYS A 39 -3.60 16.33 -16.59
N GLY A 40 -3.43 16.43 -17.91
CA GLY A 40 -2.47 15.63 -18.67
C GLY A 40 -2.50 14.11 -18.44
N GLY A 41 -1.31 13.52 -18.33
CA GLY A 41 -1.11 12.07 -18.14
C GLY A 41 -1.66 11.57 -16.80
N PHE A 42 -1.53 12.35 -15.73
CA PHE A 42 -2.07 12.00 -14.42
C PHE A 42 -3.59 11.88 -14.44
N ARG A 43 -4.28 12.80 -15.13
CA ARG A 43 -5.73 12.68 -15.37
C ARG A 43 -6.07 11.40 -16.13
N ALA A 44 -5.39 11.16 -17.26
CA ALA A 44 -5.69 10.00 -18.11
C ALA A 44 -5.52 8.68 -17.35
N TYR A 45 -4.47 8.57 -16.52
CA TYR A 45 -4.25 7.40 -15.69
C TYR A 45 -5.29 7.27 -14.58
N TRP A 46 -5.56 8.35 -13.85
CA TRP A 46 -6.56 8.37 -12.78
C TRP A 46 -7.93 7.91 -13.30
N GLU A 47 -8.37 8.44 -14.42
CA GLU A 47 -9.66 8.08 -15.06
C GLU A 47 -9.69 6.62 -15.49
N ARG A 48 -8.58 6.10 -16.03
CA ARG A 48 -8.51 4.73 -16.56
C ARG A 48 -8.39 3.65 -15.48
N PHE A 49 -7.68 3.91 -14.39
CA PHE A 49 -7.24 2.86 -13.45
C PHE A 49 -7.91 2.87 -12.08
N GLY A 50 -8.84 3.80 -11.80
CA GLY A 50 -9.69 3.65 -10.61
C GLY A 50 -10.39 4.90 -10.09
N GLY A 51 -9.99 6.07 -10.54
CA GLY A 51 -10.62 7.33 -10.18
C GLY A 51 -10.70 7.57 -8.66
N VAL A 52 -11.80 8.20 -8.24
CA VAL A 52 -12.08 8.51 -6.82
C VAL A 52 -12.08 7.25 -5.95
N ALA A 53 -12.60 6.13 -6.47
CA ALA A 53 -12.78 4.91 -5.69
C ALA A 53 -11.46 4.31 -5.19
N ILE A 54 -10.38 4.48 -5.97
CA ILE A 54 -9.06 3.93 -5.64
C ILE A 54 -8.12 5.02 -5.09
N TYR A 55 -8.02 6.16 -5.77
CA TYR A 55 -7.02 7.18 -5.47
C TYR A 55 -7.56 8.34 -4.63
N GLY A 56 -8.88 8.59 -4.70
CA GLY A 56 -9.51 9.78 -4.15
C GLY A 56 -9.29 11.02 -5.01
N PHE A 57 -9.65 12.17 -4.44
CA PHE A 57 -9.46 13.46 -5.06
C PHE A 57 -8.00 13.91 -5.04
N PRO A 58 -7.54 14.75 -6.00
CA PRO A 58 -6.25 15.40 -5.89
C PRO A 58 -6.23 16.32 -4.66
N ILE A 59 -5.12 16.34 -3.93
CA ILE A 59 -4.89 17.20 -2.75
C ILE A 59 -3.66 18.12 -2.92
N SER A 60 -3.06 18.08 -4.12
CA SER A 60 -2.04 19.01 -4.55
C SER A 60 -2.19 19.28 -6.05
N GLU A 61 -1.51 20.30 -6.55
CA GLU A 61 -1.17 20.44 -7.98
C GLU A 61 0.01 19.53 -8.36
N GLU A 62 0.35 19.46 -9.65
CA GLU A 62 1.57 18.81 -10.14
C GLU A 62 2.82 19.66 -9.79
N PHE A 63 3.86 19.04 -9.23
CA PHE A 63 5.12 19.73 -8.90
C PHE A 63 6.32 18.79 -8.94
N GLN A 64 7.54 19.32 -8.83
CA GLN A 64 8.77 18.51 -8.78
C GLN A 64 9.11 18.14 -7.33
N GLU A 65 9.38 16.86 -7.07
CA GLU A 65 9.81 16.36 -5.77
C GLU A 65 10.99 15.40 -5.94
N VAL A 66 11.95 15.44 -5.00
CA VAL A 66 13.01 14.43 -4.92
C VAL A 66 12.41 13.16 -4.31
N ASN A 67 12.45 12.07 -5.06
CA ASN A 67 12.04 10.77 -4.54
C ASN A 67 13.06 10.29 -3.48
N PRO A 68 12.62 9.98 -2.25
CA PRO A 68 13.53 9.61 -1.16
C PRO A 68 14.20 8.24 -1.35
N ASP A 69 13.61 7.34 -2.15
CA ASP A 69 14.14 6.00 -2.41
C ASP A 69 15.24 6.05 -3.49
N THR A 70 15.06 6.86 -4.54
CA THR A 70 16.00 6.92 -5.69
C THR A 70 16.94 8.12 -5.67
N GLY A 71 16.60 9.18 -4.93
CA GLY A 71 17.30 10.46 -4.95
C GLY A 71 17.10 11.27 -6.25
N LEU A 72 16.27 10.79 -7.18
CA LEU A 72 15.96 11.47 -8.44
C LEU A 72 14.76 12.39 -8.30
N VAL A 73 14.70 13.42 -9.14
CA VAL A 73 13.56 14.35 -9.18
C VAL A 73 12.52 13.84 -10.17
N TYR A 74 11.27 13.77 -9.72
CA TYR A 74 10.14 13.43 -10.57
C TYR A 74 9.04 14.50 -10.49
N THR A 75 8.22 14.55 -11.53
CA THR A 75 6.93 15.24 -11.45
C THR A 75 5.99 14.37 -10.64
N VAL A 76 5.39 14.94 -9.61
CA VAL A 76 4.49 14.25 -8.70
C VAL A 76 3.19 15.01 -8.49
N GLN A 77 2.15 14.29 -8.10
CA GLN A 77 0.91 14.86 -7.59
C GLN A 77 0.36 13.96 -6.50
N TYR A 78 -0.14 14.57 -5.42
CA TYR A 78 -0.75 13.87 -4.31
C TYR A 78 -2.26 13.82 -4.47
N PHE A 79 -2.81 12.66 -4.14
CA PHE A 79 -4.23 12.35 -4.03
C PHE A 79 -4.51 11.90 -2.60
N GLU A 80 -5.78 11.86 -2.22
CA GLU A 80 -6.14 11.50 -0.84
C GLU A 80 -5.55 10.16 -0.37
N ARG A 81 -5.40 9.19 -1.28
CA ARG A 81 -4.95 7.82 -0.96
C ARG A 81 -3.61 7.46 -1.59
N GLN A 82 -3.04 8.31 -2.43
CA GLN A 82 -1.87 7.94 -3.21
C GLN A 82 -1.06 9.12 -3.75
N ARG A 83 0.23 8.89 -4.03
CA ARG A 83 1.07 9.81 -4.79
C ARG A 83 1.36 9.22 -6.15
N PHE A 84 1.13 9.99 -7.20
CA PHE A 84 1.57 9.64 -8.54
C PHE A 84 2.93 10.25 -8.79
N GLU A 85 3.77 9.48 -9.47
CA GLU A 85 5.10 9.90 -9.90
C GLU A 85 5.22 9.59 -11.39
N TRP A 86 5.69 10.56 -12.17
CA TRP A 86 5.95 10.36 -13.59
C TRP A 86 7.41 9.96 -13.83
N HIS A 87 7.61 8.76 -14.37
CA HIS A 87 8.91 8.12 -14.64
C HIS A 87 9.05 7.85 -16.15
N PRO A 88 9.57 8.80 -16.95
CA PRO A 88 9.54 8.72 -18.41
C PRO A 88 10.19 7.44 -18.96
N GLY A 89 9.47 6.68 -19.77
CA GLY A 89 9.92 5.44 -20.38
C GLY A 89 9.87 4.20 -19.48
N GLU A 90 9.47 4.32 -18.22
CA GLU A 90 9.38 3.18 -17.29
C GLU A 90 8.21 2.27 -17.64
N TRP A 91 7.05 2.84 -18.00
CA TRP A 91 5.85 2.06 -18.34
C TRP A 91 4.89 2.81 -19.27
N PRO A 92 5.18 2.85 -20.58
CA PRO A 92 4.42 3.66 -21.53
C PRO A 92 2.92 3.31 -21.61
N GLU A 93 2.56 2.03 -21.47
CA GLU A 93 1.16 1.57 -21.48
C GLU A 93 0.34 2.07 -20.28
N ARG A 94 1.04 2.55 -19.24
CA ARG A 94 0.50 3.17 -18.03
C ARG A 94 0.89 4.64 -17.91
N TYR A 95 1.11 5.30 -19.04
CA TYR A 95 1.46 6.73 -19.11
C TYR A 95 2.71 7.08 -18.31
N ASP A 96 3.62 6.11 -18.11
CA ASP A 96 4.83 6.27 -17.32
C ASP A 96 4.55 6.66 -15.85
N ILE A 97 3.38 6.31 -15.32
CA ILE A 97 2.99 6.64 -13.94
C ILE A 97 3.24 5.47 -13.00
N VAL A 98 4.02 5.76 -11.97
CA VAL A 98 4.34 4.86 -10.86
C VAL A 98 3.68 5.40 -9.59
N LEU A 99 3.32 4.47 -8.70
CA LEU A 99 2.68 4.76 -7.43
C LEU A 99 3.72 4.88 -6.32
N GLY A 100 3.71 6.01 -5.62
CA GLY A 100 4.62 6.29 -4.51
C GLY A 100 4.39 5.35 -3.32
N ARG A 101 5.46 4.93 -2.67
CA ARG A 101 5.41 3.99 -1.53
C ARG A 101 5.03 4.70 -0.23
N LEU A 102 3.83 5.28 -0.16
CA LEU A 102 3.40 6.11 0.97
C LEU A 102 3.43 5.39 2.33
N GLY A 103 3.16 4.08 2.35
CA GLY A 103 3.19 3.28 3.58
C GLY A 103 4.57 3.32 4.26
N VAL A 104 5.64 3.00 3.54
CA VAL A 104 7.01 3.01 4.10
C VAL A 104 7.47 4.42 4.47
N GLN A 105 6.97 5.46 3.80
CA GLN A 105 7.28 6.85 4.14
C GLN A 105 6.62 7.29 5.45
N LEU A 106 5.40 6.83 5.72
CA LEU A 106 4.67 7.15 6.94
C LEU A 106 5.22 6.44 8.18
N VAL A 107 5.50 5.14 8.07
CA VAL A 107 5.89 4.32 9.23
C VAL A 107 7.40 4.05 9.31
N GLY A 108 8.17 4.51 8.32
CA GLY A 108 9.58 4.15 8.15
C GLY A 108 9.77 2.66 7.82
N PRO A 109 11.02 2.17 7.77
CA PRO A 109 11.24 0.74 7.89
C PRO A 109 10.72 0.33 9.26
N LEU A 110 9.61 -0.39 9.29
CA LEU A 110 9.14 -1.00 10.52
C LEU A 110 10.28 -1.89 11.01
N PRO A 111 10.81 -1.70 12.24
CA PRO A 111 11.58 -2.75 12.86
C PRO A 111 10.62 -3.93 12.88
N ILE A 112 10.94 -4.99 12.14
CA ILE A 112 10.31 -6.28 12.38
C ILE A 112 10.62 -6.49 13.85
N PRO A 113 9.61 -6.48 14.75
CA PRO A 113 9.88 -6.76 16.14
C PRO A 113 10.67 -8.06 16.13
N GLU A 114 11.89 -8.03 16.68
CA GLU A 114 12.51 -9.21 17.24
C GLU A 114 11.58 -9.63 18.39
N PHE A 115 10.39 -10.11 18.06
CA PHE A 115 9.66 -10.93 18.98
C PHE A 115 10.63 -12.08 19.25
N PRO A 116 10.98 -12.38 20.52
CA PRO A 116 11.28 -13.77 20.79
C PRO A 116 10.05 -14.54 20.26
N CYS A 117 10.21 -15.27 19.13
CA CYS A 117 9.21 -16.25 18.70
C CYS A 117 8.81 -16.96 20.01
N PRO A 118 7.54 -17.00 20.44
CA PRO A 118 7.15 -17.71 21.64
C PRO A 118 7.76 -19.10 21.54
N VAL A 119 8.72 -19.38 22.43
CA VAL A 119 9.57 -20.56 22.33
C VAL A 119 8.64 -21.76 22.38
N GLY A 120 8.47 -22.44 21.24
CA GLY A 120 7.57 -23.60 21.15
C GLY A 120 7.16 -24.07 19.75
N ASN A 121 7.19 -23.24 18.69
CA ASN A 121 6.92 -23.75 17.35
C ASN A 121 7.89 -23.23 16.28
N GLU A 122 8.53 -24.14 15.56
CA GLU A 122 9.40 -23.83 14.41
C GLU A 122 8.60 -23.36 13.18
N SER A 123 7.27 -23.48 13.24
CA SER A 123 6.35 -23.25 12.12
C SER A 123 6.25 -21.78 11.74
N PHE A 124 6.21 -20.87 12.71
CA PHE A 124 6.07 -19.43 12.42
C PHE A 124 7.39 -18.82 11.90
N CYS A 125 8.53 -19.14 12.51
CA CYS A 125 9.80 -18.58 12.05
C CYS A 125 10.19 -19.17 10.66
N ARG A 126 9.76 -20.39 10.31
CA ARG A 126 9.91 -20.94 8.93
C ARG A 126 8.95 -20.31 7.93
N PHE A 127 7.75 -19.92 8.35
CA PHE A 127 6.79 -19.18 7.51
C PHE A 127 7.36 -17.83 7.09
N VAL A 128 7.87 -17.03 8.04
CA VAL A 128 8.50 -15.72 7.74
C VAL A 128 9.67 -15.89 6.77
N HIS A 129 10.58 -16.84 7.03
CA HIS A 129 11.70 -17.12 6.13
C HIS A 129 11.25 -17.56 4.72
N THR A 130 10.16 -18.33 4.62
CA THR A 130 9.61 -18.78 3.34
C THR A 130 9.01 -17.61 2.56
N ILE A 131 8.34 -16.69 3.24
CA ILE A 131 7.80 -15.47 2.64
C ILE A 131 8.94 -14.56 2.16
N ASP A 132 9.97 -14.34 2.97
CA ASP A 132 11.14 -13.55 2.55
C ASP A 132 11.82 -14.15 1.32
N THR A 133 12.02 -15.47 1.30
CA THR A 133 12.62 -16.18 0.15
C THR A 133 11.77 -16.05 -1.13
N ILE A 134 10.43 -16.07 -1.00
CA ILE A 134 9.50 -15.94 -2.14
C ILE A 134 9.41 -14.49 -2.62
N LEU A 135 9.45 -13.51 -1.71
CA LEU A 135 9.47 -12.09 -2.07
C LEU A 135 10.77 -11.71 -2.80
N GLU A 136 11.89 -12.29 -2.38
CA GLU A 136 13.18 -12.13 -3.06
C GLU A 136 13.22 -12.78 -4.45
N SER A 137 12.48 -13.87 -4.66
CA SER A 137 12.45 -14.57 -5.95
C SER A 137 11.51 -13.96 -6.99
N ARG A 138 10.68 -12.97 -6.62
CA ARG A 138 9.66 -12.30 -7.47
C ARG A 138 8.67 -13.27 -8.14
N ASP A 139 8.45 -14.46 -7.58
CA ASP A 139 7.58 -15.49 -8.13
C ASP A 139 6.20 -15.47 -7.45
N THR A 140 5.29 -14.64 -7.98
CA THR A 140 4.00 -14.34 -7.36
C THR A 140 2.95 -15.45 -7.49
N GLU A 141 3.05 -16.33 -8.49
CA GLU A 141 2.09 -17.44 -8.64
C GLU A 141 2.25 -18.50 -7.56
N ARG A 142 3.48 -18.67 -7.07
CA ARG A 142 3.81 -19.67 -6.05
C ARG A 142 3.34 -19.28 -4.65
N PHE A 143 3.04 -18.00 -4.40
CA PHE A 143 2.62 -17.49 -3.11
C PHE A 143 1.27 -18.08 -2.63
N LEU A 144 0.32 -18.27 -3.55
CA LEU A 144 -1.03 -18.74 -3.22
C LEU A 144 -1.10 -20.25 -2.93
N ASP A 145 -0.11 -21.03 -3.36
CA ASP A 145 -0.03 -22.45 -3.03
C ASP A 145 0.38 -22.69 -1.56
N TYR A 146 1.11 -21.74 -0.97
CA TYR A 146 1.60 -21.82 0.39
C TYR A 146 0.68 -21.14 1.40
N VAL A 147 -0.21 -20.25 0.98
CA VAL A 147 -0.99 -19.39 1.88
C VAL A 147 -2.49 -19.67 1.75
N VAL A 148 -3.11 -20.14 2.83
CA VAL A 148 -4.56 -20.32 2.97
C VAL A 148 -5.09 -19.30 3.99
N PHE A 149 -6.24 -18.70 3.70
CA PHE A 149 -6.93 -17.80 4.63
C PHE A 149 -8.10 -18.54 5.27
N GLU A 150 -7.89 -19.16 6.43
CA GLU A 150 -9.00 -19.76 7.19
C GLU A 150 -9.45 -18.87 8.36
N PRO A 151 -10.74 -18.87 8.70
CA PRO A 151 -11.24 -18.19 9.90
C PRO A 151 -10.90 -19.02 11.14
N TYR A 152 -10.25 -18.40 12.13
CA TYR A 152 -10.03 -18.97 13.46
C TYR A 152 -10.75 -18.13 14.51
N THR A 153 -11.32 -18.79 15.52
CA THR A 153 -11.98 -18.15 16.67
C THR A 153 -11.14 -18.37 17.92
N CYS A 154 -10.80 -17.29 18.62
CA CYS A 154 -10.06 -17.35 19.88
C CYS A 154 -11.03 -17.28 21.07
N TRP A 155 -10.69 -17.94 22.17
CA TRP A 155 -11.44 -17.84 23.43
C TRP A 155 -10.85 -16.70 24.27
N GLY A 156 -11.67 -15.71 24.62
CA GLY A 156 -11.33 -14.67 25.59
C GLY A 156 -12.34 -14.65 26.74
N ASP A 157 -12.01 -13.96 27.83
CA ASP A 157 -12.82 -13.88 29.06
C ASP A 157 -14.24 -13.30 28.83
N GLU A 158 -14.51 -12.76 27.64
CA GLU A 158 -15.79 -12.16 27.22
C GLU A 158 -16.56 -12.99 26.17
N GLY A 159 -16.11 -14.22 25.86
CA GLY A 159 -16.75 -15.12 24.89
C GLY A 159 -16.15 -15.07 23.49
N TRP A 160 -16.81 -15.73 22.52
CA TRP A 160 -16.32 -15.89 21.15
C TRP A 160 -16.15 -14.53 20.46
N THR A 161 -14.91 -14.13 20.19
CA THR A 161 -14.59 -12.99 19.34
C THR A 161 -13.84 -13.48 18.10
N VAL A 162 -14.22 -12.96 16.93
CA VAL A 162 -13.49 -13.15 15.65
C VAL A 162 -12.67 -11.88 15.43
N PRO A 163 -11.36 -11.84 15.73
CA PRO A 163 -10.64 -10.59 15.60
C PRO A 163 -10.24 -10.34 14.15
N PHE A 164 -9.60 -11.26 13.44
CA PHE A 164 -9.10 -11.02 12.07
C PHE A 164 -8.93 -12.31 11.27
N ARG A 165 -8.88 -12.23 9.93
CA ARG A 165 -8.48 -13.34 9.05
C ARG A 165 -6.98 -13.61 9.27
N HIS A 166 -6.63 -14.75 9.84
CA HIS A 166 -5.24 -15.19 9.85
C HIS A 166 -4.83 -15.71 8.48
N VAL A 167 -3.54 -15.57 8.21
CA VAL A 167 -2.83 -16.16 7.10
C VAL A 167 -2.20 -17.44 7.64
N THR A 168 -2.58 -18.60 7.13
CA THR A 168 -1.99 -19.89 7.53
C THR A 168 -1.34 -20.60 6.36
N VAL A 169 -0.41 -21.49 6.66
CA VAL A 169 0.28 -22.27 5.64
C VAL A 169 -0.57 -23.48 5.27
N ASN A 170 -0.70 -23.78 3.98
CA ASN A 170 -1.50 -24.91 3.48
C ASN A 170 -1.13 -26.23 4.21
N PRO A 171 -2.08 -26.85 4.94
CA PRO A 171 -1.82 -28.09 5.68
C PRO A 171 -1.46 -29.26 4.77
N ALA A 172 -1.85 -29.26 3.49
CA ALA A 172 -1.45 -30.30 2.54
C ALA A 172 0.07 -30.35 2.28
N ALA A 173 0.81 -29.31 2.70
CA ALA A 173 2.26 -29.30 2.68
C ALA A 173 2.92 -30.02 3.87
N TRP A 174 2.17 -30.40 4.94
CA TRP A 174 2.72 -30.99 6.17
C TRP A 174 1.78 -32.01 6.86
N SER A 175 2.28 -33.22 7.14
CA SER A 175 1.62 -34.26 7.95
C SER A 175 1.74 -33.97 9.47
N PRO A 176 0.72 -34.23 10.30
CA PRO A 176 0.73 -33.80 11.70
C PRO A 176 1.50 -34.79 12.59
N ALA A 177 2.41 -34.28 13.40
CA ALA A 177 2.78 -34.92 14.65
C ALA A 177 2.40 -33.98 15.79
N THR A 178 1.30 -34.35 16.44
CA THR A 178 0.96 -34.05 17.83
C THR A 178 0.91 -32.58 18.28
N GLY A 179 -0.32 -32.15 18.56
CA GLY A 179 -0.65 -31.71 19.91
C GLY A 179 -0.65 -30.21 20.17
N GLN A 180 -1.86 -29.66 20.04
CA GLN A 180 -2.44 -28.57 20.83
C GLN A 180 -1.81 -27.17 20.70
N VAL A 181 -2.65 -26.30 20.15
CA VAL A 181 -2.42 -24.92 19.72
C VAL A 181 -3.06 -23.99 20.76
N CYS A 182 -2.36 -22.92 21.15
CA CYS A 182 -2.97 -21.69 21.68
C CYS A 182 -3.23 -20.75 20.51
#